data_AF-A0AB37GQU5-F1
#
_entry.id   AF-A0AB37GQU5-F1
#
_cell.length_a   1.000
_cell.length_b   1.000
_cell.length_c   1.000
_cell.angle_alpha   90.00
_cell.angle_beta   90.00
_cell.angle_gamma   90.00
#
_symmetry.space_group_name_H-M   'P 1'
#
loop_
_entity.id
_entity.type
_entity.pdbx_description
1 polymer ?
#
loop_
_entity_poly.entity_id
_entity_poly.type
_entity_poly.pdbx_seq_one_letter_code
_entity_poly.pdbx_strand_id
1 'polypeptide(L)'
;MKKILLSLLLIPLLALTACNSVDSSKNTEDEKIADTKKEETFEATEKNIKLLVADELKEKGIEDTDKLDSFEIFDDVNKDNKPIKTVLITLNGNDNLTKNMIKKSMLKEGEKLFPRIFEDQSVGRVLITWKFPLEDDKGNSTFQKVLSIQLERETADEINWKKFKYKNFPTVADSYFEHQAFKK
;
A
#
# COMPACT_ATOMS: atom_id res chain seq x y z
N MET A 1 30.98 -11.19 -31.48
CA MET A 1 31.94 -12.29 -31.77
C MET A 1 31.60 -13.42 -30.81
N LYS A 2 30.91 -14.48 -31.24
CA LYS A 2 31.41 -15.78 -31.78
C LYS A 2 32.32 -16.57 -30.80
N LYS A 3 32.01 -17.86 -30.64
CA LYS A 3 32.52 -18.82 -29.62
C LYS A 3 33.80 -19.55 -30.05
N ILE A 4 34.64 -19.95 -29.08
CA ILE A 4 35.63 -21.08 -29.00
C ILE A 4 35.91 -21.25 -27.48
N LEU A 5 35.91 -22.40 -26.77
CA LEU A 5 35.69 -23.84 -27.01
C LEU A 5 36.91 -24.70 -27.42
N LEU A 6 37.59 -25.30 -26.42
CA LEU A 6 38.49 -26.50 -26.42
C LEU A 6 38.82 -26.80 -24.91
N SER A 7 39.24 -27.98 -24.42
CA SER A 7 39.46 -29.34 -24.98
C SER A 7 39.32 -30.42 -23.87
N LEU A 8 39.36 -31.72 -24.20
CA LEU A 8 39.25 -32.87 -23.27
C LEU A 8 40.61 -33.47 -22.88
N LEU A 9 40.69 -34.14 -21.72
CA LEU A 9 41.57 -35.27 -21.33
C LEU A 9 40.92 -35.92 -20.07
N LEU A 10 40.33 -37.13 -20.03
CA LEU A 10 40.75 -38.52 -20.34
C LEU A 10 41.41 -39.29 -19.16
N ILE A 11 40.58 -39.80 -18.22
CA ILE A 11 40.30 -41.25 -17.95
C ILE A 11 41.51 -42.23 -18.00
N PRO A 12 41.73 -43.21 -17.07
CA PRO A 12 40.82 -43.92 -16.13
C PRO A 12 41.41 -44.06 -14.68
N LEU A 13 41.28 -45.07 -13.77
CA LEU A 13 40.57 -46.38 -13.65
C LEU A 13 40.49 -46.90 -12.18
N LEU A 14 39.51 -47.77 -11.84
CA LEU A 14 39.43 -48.71 -10.66
C LEU A 14 39.41 -48.11 -9.22
N ALA A 15 38.89 -48.79 -8.19
CA ALA A 15 38.41 -50.18 -8.08
C ALA A 15 37.00 -50.30 -7.44
N LEU A 16 36.35 -51.46 -7.64
CA LEU A 16 35.06 -51.79 -7.00
C LEU A 16 35.23 -52.43 -5.62
N THR A 17 34.27 -52.19 -4.73
CA THR A 17 33.83 -53.18 -3.75
C THR A 17 32.29 -53.17 -3.66
N ALA A 18 31.68 -54.35 -3.55
CA ALA A 18 30.25 -54.52 -3.30
C ALA A 18 29.95 -54.35 -1.78
N CYS A 19 28.70 -54.36 -1.28
CA CYS A 19 27.43 -54.79 -1.86
C CYS A 19 26.22 -54.12 -1.18
N ASN A 20 25.04 -54.26 -1.78
CA ASN A 20 23.67 -54.12 -1.24
C ASN A 20 23.44 -53.51 0.16
N SER A 21 22.59 -52.48 0.21
CA SER A 21 21.18 -52.71 0.59
C SER A 21 20.28 -51.56 0.16
N VAL A 22 19.01 -51.85 -0.09
CA VAL A 22 17.93 -50.86 -0.25
C VAL A 22 17.22 -50.76 1.09
N ASP A 23 17.13 -49.56 1.65
CA ASP A 23 15.89 -49.09 2.26
C ASP A 23 15.83 -47.56 2.25
N SER A 24 14.64 -47.00 2.46
CA SER A 24 14.35 -45.58 2.50
C SER A 24 13.66 -45.21 3.82
N SER A 25 14.38 -44.51 4.71
CA SER A 25 13.72 -43.62 5.67
C SER A 25 14.65 -42.58 6.29
N LYS A 26 14.00 -41.45 6.61
CA LYS A 26 14.51 -40.27 7.30
C LYS A 26 15.29 -40.61 8.58
N ASN A 27 16.37 -39.88 8.83
CA ASN A 27 16.35 -38.76 9.77
C ASN A 27 17.66 -37.97 9.71
N THR A 28 17.56 -36.67 9.43
CA THR A 28 18.59 -35.68 9.72
C THR A 28 17.91 -34.53 10.45
N GLU A 29 18.43 -34.16 11.61
CA GLU A 29 18.01 -32.98 12.37
C GLU A 29 18.79 -31.78 11.84
N ASP A 30 18.24 -31.07 10.84
CA ASP A 30 18.74 -29.75 10.45
C ASP A 30 18.02 -28.67 11.28
N GLU A 31 18.80 -27.83 11.95
CA GLU A 31 18.28 -26.87 12.92
C GLU A 31 17.46 -25.73 12.29
N LYS A 32 16.55 -25.16 13.09
CA LYS A 32 15.80 -23.96 12.73
C LYS A 32 16.72 -22.74 12.65
N ILE A 33 17.16 -22.37 11.45
CA ILE A 33 17.32 -20.95 11.11
C ILE A 33 15.98 -20.45 10.57
N ALA A 34 15.05 -20.23 11.49
CA ALA A 34 13.84 -19.47 11.21
C ALA A 34 14.23 -18.00 11.06
N ASP A 35 14.53 -17.58 9.82
CA ASP A 35 14.83 -16.19 9.47
C ASP A 35 13.63 -15.31 9.81
N THR A 36 13.61 -14.85 11.06
CA THR A 36 12.57 -14.04 11.64
C THR A 36 12.89 -12.60 11.27
N LYS A 37 12.77 -12.31 9.96
CA LYS A 37 12.61 -10.95 9.48
C LYS A 37 11.36 -10.39 10.14
N LYS A 38 11.57 -9.72 11.28
CA LYS A 38 10.55 -8.96 11.99
C LYS A 38 9.97 -7.96 11.00
N GLU A 39 8.74 -8.19 10.55
CA GLU A 39 8.01 -7.14 9.84
C GLU A 39 7.85 -5.99 10.84
N GLU A 40 8.47 -4.86 10.51
CA GLU A 40 8.24 -3.61 11.23
C GLU A 40 6.82 -3.17 10.87
N THR A 41 5.88 -3.55 11.73
CA THR A 41 4.48 -3.11 11.69
C THR A 41 4.45 -1.60 11.55
N PHE A 42 3.79 -1.10 10.51
CA PHE A 42 3.79 0.33 10.21
C PHE A 42 3.25 1.14 11.39
N GLU A 43 4.00 2.17 11.79
CA GLU A 43 3.56 3.17 12.77
C GLU A 43 3.23 4.47 12.03
N ALA A 44 2.07 5.07 12.31
CA ALA A 44 1.68 6.35 11.75
C ALA A 44 2.47 7.49 12.41
N THR A 45 3.64 7.76 11.83
CA THR A 45 4.50 8.93 12.07
C THR A 45 4.61 9.75 10.79
N GLU A 46 5.00 11.03 10.88
CA GLU A 46 5.23 11.89 9.70
C GLU A 46 6.12 11.21 8.65
N LYS A 47 7.28 10.70 9.07
CA LYS A 47 8.26 10.07 8.17
C LYS A 47 7.66 8.86 7.47
N ASN A 48 6.94 8.02 8.21
CA ASN A 48 6.37 6.79 7.70
C ASN A 48 5.18 7.08 6.75
N ILE A 49 4.34 8.08 7.05
CA ILE A 49 3.25 8.51 6.15
C ILE A 49 3.81 9.04 4.82
N LYS A 50 4.86 9.88 4.86
CA LYS A 50 5.53 10.37 3.65
C LYS A 50 6.13 9.23 2.82
N LEU A 51 6.84 8.29 3.47
CA LEU A 51 7.38 7.08 2.82
C LEU A 51 6.27 6.23 2.19
N LEU A 52 5.19 5.95 2.94
CA LEU A 52 4.08 5.13 2.47
C LEU A 52 3.39 5.75 1.24
N VAL A 53 3.17 7.07 1.24
CA VAL A 53 2.61 7.76 0.08
C VAL A 53 3.55 7.68 -1.12
N ALA A 54 4.86 7.87 -0.93
CA ALA A 54 5.84 7.74 -2.01
C ALA A 54 5.90 6.32 -2.58
N ASP A 55 6.02 5.29 -1.74
CA ASP A 55 6.16 3.89 -2.14
C ASP A 55 4.89 3.34 -2.79
N GLU A 56 3.72 3.52 -2.16
CA GLU A 56 2.46 2.98 -2.68
C GLU A 56 2.01 3.72 -3.94
N LEU A 57 2.18 5.04 -4.01
CA LEU A 57 1.71 5.82 -5.16
C LEU A 57 2.76 5.92 -6.29
N LYS A 58 4.02 5.57 -5.99
CA LYS A 58 5.20 5.54 -6.88
C LYS A 58 5.76 6.91 -7.24
N GLU A 59 5.79 7.80 -6.26
CA GLU A 59 6.39 9.13 -6.37
C GLU A 59 7.93 9.08 -6.24
N LYS A 60 8.62 10.16 -6.58
CA LYS A 60 10.09 10.22 -6.59
C LYS A 60 10.65 10.63 -5.22
N GLY A 61 10.66 9.68 -4.29
CA GLY A 61 11.24 9.89 -2.96
C GLY A 61 10.34 10.69 -2.03
N ILE A 62 10.93 11.21 -0.94
CA ILE A 62 10.20 11.73 0.23
C ILE A 62 10.01 13.26 0.16
N GLU A 63 10.89 13.96 -0.56
CA GLU A 63 10.98 15.43 -0.58
C GLU A 63 10.24 16.05 -1.78
N ASP A 64 10.32 15.43 -2.97
CA ASP A 64 9.73 15.92 -4.23
C ASP A 64 8.42 15.17 -4.59
N THR A 65 7.44 15.14 -3.68
CA THR A 65 6.11 14.53 -3.92
C THR A 65 5.03 15.60 -4.07
N ASP A 66 4.83 16.09 -5.31
CA ASP A 66 3.68 16.93 -5.73
C ASP A 66 2.32 16.30 -5.37
N LYS A 67 2.31 14.98 -5.16
CA LYS A 67 1.16 14.15 -4.84
C LYS A 67 0.61 14.40 -3.43
N LEU A 68 1.46 14.77 -2.47
CA LEU A 68 1.12 14.96 -1.06
C LEU A 68 1.04 16.47 -0.75
N ASP A 69 -0.19 17.00 -0.71
CA ASP A 69 -0.45 18.42 -0.45
C ASP A 69 -0.35 18.75 1.05
N SER A 70 -0.87 17.88 1.91
CA SER A 70 -0.70 17.98 3.37
C SER A 70 -0.94 16.65 4.06
N PHE A 71 -0.54 16.55 5.33
CA PHE A 71 -0.98 15.51 6.25
C PHE A 71 -0.94 16.08 7.68
N GLU A 72 -1.78 15.56 8.56
CA GLU A 72 -1.82 15.90 9.98
C GLU A 72 -2.00 14.63 10.80
N ILE A 73 -1.37 14.56 11.97
CA ILE A 73 -1.49 13.45 12.92
C ILE A 73 -1.68 14.05 14.31
N PHE A 74 -2.74 13.69 15.01
CA PHE A 74 -3.05 14.20 16.35
C PHE A 74 -3.83 13.19 17.19
N ASP A 75 -3.79 13.37 18.50
CA ASP A 75 -4.60 12.61 19.46
C ASP A 75 -6.03 13.18 19.52
N ASP A 76 -7.01 12.29 19.52
CA ASP A 76 -8.44 12.56 19.38
C ASP A 76 -9.23 11.49 20.17
N VAL A 77 -10.57 11.50 20.09
CA VAL A 77 -11.42 10.45 20.67
C VAL A 77 -12.32 9.76 19.64
N ASN A 78 -12.58 8.48 19.89
CA ASN A 78 -13.64 7.74 19.19
C ASN A 78 -15.03 8.07 19.78
N LYS A 79 -16.09 7.53 19.18
CA LYS A 79 -17.49 7.69 19.64
C LYS A 79 -17.78 7.24 21.07
N ASP A 80 -16.90 6.44 21.69
CA ASP A 80 -17.01 5.98 23.08
C ASP A 80 -16.17 6.85 24.05
N ASN A 81 -15.64 7.99 23.60
CA ASN A 81 -14.66 8.83 24.30
C ASN A 81 -13.33 8.12 24.65
N LYS A 82 -12.94 7.07 23.91
CA LYS A 82 -11.63 6.42 24.06
C LYS A 82 -10.57 7.18 23.25
N PRO A 83 -9.35 7.40 23.79
CA PRO A 83 -8.25 8.02 23.04
C PRO A 83 -7.90 7.23 21.78
N ILE A 84 -7.66 7.95 20.68
CA ILE A 84 -7.20 7.43 19.39
C ILE A 84 -6.21 8.39 18.74
N LYS A 85 -5.34 7.88 17.86
CA LYS A 85 -4.63 8.69 16.87
C LYS A 85 -5.54 8.90 15.66
N THR A 86 -5.75 10.15 15.25
CA THR A 86 -6.40 10.53 13.99
C THR A 86 -5.34 10.90 12.96
N VAL A 87 -5.46 10.39 11.73
CA VAL A 87 -4.58 10.70 10.60
C VAL A 87 -5.38 11.37 9.48
N LEU A 88 -5.02 12.60 9.12
CA LEU A 88 -5.56 13.31 7.97
C LEU A 88 -4.51 13.34 6.86
N ILE A 89 -4.91 13.10 5.61
CA ILE A 89 -4.04 13.20 4.43
C ILE A 89 -4.76 13.97 3.33
N THR A 90 -4.10 14.97 2.75
CA THR A 90 -4.55 15.64 1.53
C THR A 90 -3.64 15.29 0.36
N LEU A 91 -4.22 14.74 -0.70
CA LEU A 91 -3.52 14.33 -1.91
C LEU A 91 -3.97 15.16 -3.12
N ASN A 92 -3.07 15.41 -4.06
CA ASN A 92 -3.42 16.00 -5.35
C ASN A 92 -3.86 14.91 -6.36
N GLY A 93 -4.91 15.18 -7.13
CA GLY A 93 -5.35 14.33 -8.23
C GLY A 93 -4.49 14.51 -9.48
N ASN A 94 -4.25 13.43 -10.22
CA ASN A 94 -3.54 13.47 -11.50
C ASN A 94 -4.42 14.10 -12.59
N ASP A 95 -3.88 15.04 -13.34
CA ASP A 95 -4.55 15.93 -14.30
C ASP A 95 -4.71 15.37 -15.72
N ASN A 96 -3.82 14.47 -16.14
CA ASN A 96 -3.70 14.00 -17.52
C ASN A 96 -4.75 12.94 -17.94
N LEU A 97 -5.91 12.86 -17.26
CA LEU A 97 -6.86 11.76 -17.38
C LEU A 97 -8.34 12.22 -17.41
N THR A 98 -9.24 11.35 -17.89
CA THR A 98 -10.69 11.62 -17.83
C THR A 98 -11.21 11.58 -16.39
N LYS A 99 -12.25 12.36 -16.05
CA LYS A 99 -12.78 12.47 -14.66
C LYS A 99 -13.08 11.11 -14.02
N ASN A 100 -13.61 10.14 -14.78
CA ASN A 100 -13.88 8.78 -14.27
C ASN A 100 -12.59 7.96 -14.06
N MET A 101 -11.52 8.21 -14.83
CA MET A 101 -10.19 7.63 -14.58
C MET A 101 -9.50 8.28 -13.39
N ILE A 102 -9.64 9.59 -13.21
CA ILE A 102 -9.13 10.35 -12.04
C ILE A 102 -9.78 9.82 -10.76
N LYS A 103 -11.11 9.77 -10.68
CA LYS A 103 -11.86 9.16 -9.57
C LYS A 103 -11.42 7.71 -9.30
N LYS A 104 -11.22 6.92 -10.36
CA LYS A 104 -10.71 5.54 -10.26
C LYS A 104 -9.27 5.47 -9.74
N SER A 105 -8.44 6.49 -9.96
CA SER A 105 -7.11 6.59 -9.34
C SER A 105 -7.24 6.90 -7.85
N MET A 106 -7.96 7.97 -7.50
CA MET A 106 -8.17 8.40 -6.11
C MET A 106 -8.73 7.27 -5.23
N LEU A 107 -9.79 6.58 -5.69
CA LEU A 107 -10.34 5.43 -4.97
C LEU A 107 -9.31 4.29 -4.81
N LYS A 108 -8.43 4.06 -5.80
CA LYS A 108 -7.36 3.06 -5.73
C LYS A 108 -6.18 3.47 -4.86
N GLU A 109 -5.93 4.77 -4.71
CA GLU A 109 -4.95 5.31 -3.78
C GLU A 109 -5.43 5.05 -2.35
N GLY A 110 -6.72 5.27 -2.05
CA GLY A 110 -7.35 4.83 -0.80
C GLY A 110 -7.27 3.31 -0.57
N GLU A 111 -7.53 2.50 -1.61
CA GLU A 111 -7.48 1.01 -1.55
C GLU A 111 -6.11 0.48 -1.10
N LYS A 112 -5.03 1.25 -1.30
CA LYS A 112 -3.67 0.95 -0.83
C LYS A 112 -3.37 1.57 0.54
N LEU A 113 -3.67 2.86 0.70
CA LEU A 113 -3.21 3.64 1.85
C LEU A 113 -3.92 3.24 3.14
N PHE A 114 -5.26 3.08 3.12
CA PHE A 114 -6.02 2.72 4.33
C PHE A 114 -5.50 1.48 5.07
N PRO A 115 -5.37 0.29 4.45
CA PRO A 115 -4.93 -0.91 5.18
C PRO A 115 -3.52 -0.75 5.77
N ARG A 116 -2.63 -0.03 5.08
CA ARG A 116 -1.25 0.19 5.51
C ARG A 116 -1.17 1.18 6.69
N ILE A 117 -1.99 2.25 6.68
CA ILE A 117 -2.09 3.18 7.82
C ILE A 117 -2.70 2.47 9.04
N PHE A 118 -3.71 1.63 8.83
CA PHE A 118 -4.36 0.83 9.88
C PHE A 118 -3.57 -0.42 10.33
N GLU A 119 -2.31 -0.60 9.90
CA GLU A 119 -1.40 -1.50 10.61
C GLU A 119 -1.00 -0.91 11.98
N ASP A 120 -0.95 0.42 12.13
CA ASP A 120 -0.83 1.09 13.43
C ASP A 120 -2.14 0.90 14.21
N GLN A 121 -2.04 0.16 15.32
CA GLN A 121 -3.18 -0.16 16.18
C GLN A 121 -3.64 1.04 17.04
N SER A 122 -2.83 2.10 17.14
CA SER A 122 -3.25 3.36 17.79
C SER A 122 -4.10 4.24 16.88
N VAL A 123 -4.07 4.03 15.55
CA VAL A 123 -4.90 4.77 14.60
C VAL A 123 -6.34 4.31 14.70
N GLY A 124 -7.19 5.19 15.24
CA GLY A 124 -8.63 4.99 15.33
C GLY A 124 -9.44 5.60 14.18
N ARG A 125 -8.85 6.56 13.44
CA ARG A 125 -9.51 7.27 12.34
C ARG A 125 -8.51 7.67 11.26
N VAL A 126 -8.89 7.48 10.01
CA VAL A 126 -8.14 7.99 8.84
C VAL A 126 -9.10 8.73 7.91
N LEU A 127 -8.76 9.97 7.54
CA LEU A 127 -9.44 10.75 6.50
C LEU A 127 -8.44 11.03 5.36
N ILE A 128 -8.71 10.48 4.18
CA ILE A 128 -7.97 10.84 2.96
C ILE A 128 -8.85 11.75 2.10
N THR A 129 -8.32 12.91 1.76
CA THR A 129 -8.97 13.95 0.94
C THR A 129 -8.18 14.14 -0.33
N TRP A 130 -8.88 14.26 -1.47
CA TRP A 130 -8.26 14.59 -2.75
C TRP A 130 -8.68 15.98 -3.23
N LYS A 131 -7.68 16.82 -3.51
CA LYS A 131 -7.81 18.09 -4.22
C LYS A 131 -7.60 17.86 -5.72
N PHE A 132 -8.28 18.66 -6.55
CA PHE A 132 -8.08 18.65 -8.00
C PHE A 132 -8.46 20.00 -8.63
N PRO A 133 -7.75 20.48 -9.67
CA PRO A 133 -8.15 21.66 -10.44
C PRO A 133 -9.52 21.46 -11.10
N LEU A 134 -10.46 22.35 -10.80
CA LEU A 134 -11.74 22.47 -11.49
C LEU A 134 -11.85 23.83 -12.16
N GLU A 135 -12.17 23.80 -13.45
CA GLU A 135 -12.51 24.96 -14.27
C GLU A 135 -13.97 25.37 -14.04
N ASP A 136 -14.22 26.69 -13.92
CA ASP A 136 -15.56 27.28 -13.96
C ASP A 136 -16.04 27.52 -15.41
N ASP A 137 -17.29 27.95 -15.59
CA ASP A 137 -17.89 28.26 -16.90
C ASP A 137 -17.20 29.43 -17.64
N LYS A 138 -16.17 30.05 -17.05
CA LYS A 138 -15.35 31.13 -17.62
C LYS A 138 -13.91 30.70 -17.90
N GLY A 139 -13.54 29.45 -17.60
CA GLY A 139 -12.19 28.90 -17.76
C GLY A 139 -11.22 29.17 -16.60
N ASN A 140 -11.68 29.64 -15.44
CA ASN A 140 -10.83 29.82 -14.26
C ASN A 140 -10.63 28.47 -13.55
N SER A 141 -9.41 27.96 -13.54
CA SER A 141 -9.07 26.72 -12.84
C SER A 141 -8.72 26.96 -11.38
N THR A 142 -9.29 26.18 -10.46
CA THR A 142 -9.09 26.29 -9.01
C THR A 142 -8.97 24.91 -8.37
N PHE A 143 -7.98 24.70 -7.48
CA PHE A 143 -7.86 23.45 -6.72
C PHE A 143 -8.97 23.37 -5.67
N GLN A 144 -9.87 22.40 -5.80
CA GLN A 144 -11.00 22.17 -4.90
C GLN A 144 -10.99 20.74 -4.36
N LYS A 145 -11.63 20.50 -3.20
CA LYS A 145 -11.87 19.13 -2.73
C LYS A 145 -12.84 18.43 -3.69
N VAL A 146 -12.41 17.32 -4.28
CA VAL A 146 -13.23 16.55 -5.24
C VAL A 146 -13.66 15.17 -4.75
N LEU A 147 -12.89 14.59 -3.83
CA LEU A 147 -13.21 13.33 -3.14
C LEU A 147 -12.72 13.43 -1.70
N SER A 148 -13.42 12.80 -0.74
CA SER A 148 -12.81 12.41 0.53
C SER A 148 -13.47 11.16 1.10
N ILE A 149 -12.66 10.30 1.72
CA ILE A 149 -13.08 9.06 2.38
C ILE A 149 -12.59 9.12 3.83
N GLN A 150 -13.49 8.93 4.78
CA GLN A 150 -13.17 8.68 6.18
C GLN A 150 -13.45 7.22 6.51
N LEU A 151 -12.54 6.59 7.25
CA LEU A 151 -12.77 5.32 7.93
C LEU A 151 -12.48 5.50 9.42
N GLU A 152 -13.37 4.98 10.28
CA GLU A 152 -13.04 4.63 11.66
C GLU A 152 -12.41 3.22 11.69
N ARG A 153 -11.67 2.91 12.75
CA ARG A 153 -10.99 1.61 12.94
C ARG A 153 -11.96 0.42 12.87
N GLU A 154 -13.14 0.52 13.47
CA GLU A 154 -14.14 -0.56 13.46
C GLU A 154 -14.50 -0.97 12.02
N THR A 155 -14.81 0.01 11.18
CA THR A 155 -15.11 -0.17 9.76
C THR A 155 -13.90 -0.68 8.97
N ALA A 156 -12.68 -0.25 9.33
CA ALA A 156 -11.45 -0.72 8.71
C ALA A 156 -11.12 -2.19 9.04
N ASP A 157 -11.47 -2.68 10.24
CA ASP A 157 -11.27 -4.07 10.67
C ASP A 157 -12.30 -5.05 10.08
N GLU A 158 -13.52 -4.58 9.79
CA GLU A 158 -14.52 -5.37 9.04
C GLU A 158 -14.17 -5.57 7.56
N ILE A 159 -13.34 -4.70 6.98
CA ILE A 159 -12.97 -4.76 5.56
C ILE A 159 -11.98 -5.91 5.31
N ASN A 160 -12.40 -6.89 4.51
CA ASN A 160 -11.50 -7.91 3.97
C ASN A 160 -10.60 -7.33 2.86
N TRP A 161 -9.56 -6.59 3.24
CA TRP A 161 -8.66 -5.86 2.34
C TRP A 161 -8.09 -6.70 1.19
N LYS A 162 -7.80 -7.99 1.43
CA LYS A 162 -7.33 -8.94 0.40
C LYS A 162 -8.34 -9.20 -0.72
N LYS A 163 -9.64 -9.02 -0.46
CA LYS A 163 -10.74 -9.18 -1.44
C LYS A 163 -11.44 -7.87 -1.80
N PHE A 164 -11.30 -6.83 -0.98
CA PHE A 164 -11.92 -5.52 -1.14
C PHE A 164 -11.68 -4.90 -2.52
N LYS A 165 -12.58 -4.00 -2.94
CA LYS A 165 -12.50 -3.32 -4.23
C LYS A 165 -12.82 -1.84 -4.03
N TYR A 166 -11.94 -0.97 -4.49
CA TYR A 166 -12.01 0.50 -4.38
C TYR A 166 -13.40 1.10 -4.69
N LYS A 167 -14.14 0.49 -5.62
CA LYS A 167 -15.51 0.89 -6.00
C LYS A 167 -16.54 0.75 -4.88
N ASN A 168 -16.22 0.10 -3.76
CA ASN A 168 -17.09 -0.14 -2.63
C ASN A 168 -16.99 0.96 -1.55
N PHE A 169 -15.95 1.82 -1.57
CA PHE A 169 -15.82 2.95 -0.62
C PHE A 169 -17.07 3.85 -0.53
N PRO A 170 -17.82 4.16 -1.62
CA PRO A 170 -19.06 4.93 -1.54
C PRO A 170 -20.21 4.25 -0.77
N THR A 171 -20.02 3.02 -0.30
CA THR A 171 -21.03 2.21 0.39
C THR A 171 -20.58 1.76 1.78
N VAL A 172 -19.26 1.59 2.00
CA VAL A 172 -18.72 1.08 3.29
C VAL A 172 -18.07 2.15 4.17
N ALA A 173 -17.76 3.34 3.65
CA ALA A 173 -17.02 4.34 4.41
C ALA A 173 -17.91 5.13 5.37
N ASP A 174 -17.42 5.38 6.59
CA ASP A 174 -18.11 6.16 7.64
C ASP A 174 -18.46 7.59 7.18
N SER A 175 -17.62 8.15 6.31
CA SER A 175 -17.97 9.35 5.53
C SER A 175 -17.40 9.26 4.12
N TYR A 176 -18.24 9.53 3.12
CA TYR A 176 -17.86 9.60 1.71
C TYR A 176 -18.38 10.90 1.09
N PHE A 177 -17.47 11.74 0.61
CA PHE A 177 -17.79 12.93 -0.18
C PHE A 177 -17.27 12.78 -1.60
N GLU A 178 -18.09 13.18 -2.56
CA GLU A 178 -17.72 13.27 -3.97
C GLU A 178 -18.34 14.54 -4.57
N HIS A 179 -17.50 15.34 -5.26
CA HIS A 179 -17.95 16.57 -5.90
C HIS A 179 -18.78 16.30 -7.16
N GLN A 180 -19.76 17.16 -7.45
CA GLN A 180 -20.72 16.95 -8.55
C GLN A 180 -20.07 16.74 -9.92
N ALA A 181 -18.88 17.33 -10.15
CA ALA A 181 -18.10 17.15 -11.38
C ALA A 181 -17.70 15.69 -11.69
N PHE A 182 -17.74 14.79 -10.70
CA PHE A 182 -17.29 13.39 -10.80
C PHE A 182 -18.43 12.34 -10.75
N LYS A 183 -19.67 12.77 -10.49
CA LYS A 183 -20.85 11.89 -10.34
C LYS A 183 -21.46 11.46 -11.68
N LYS A 184 -20.64 10.91 -12.58
CA LYS A 184 -21.03 10.42 -13.91
C LYS A 184 -20.59 8.98 -14.13
#